data_AF-A0A9X6LLK5-F1
#
_entry.id   AF-A0A9X6LLK5-F1
#
_cell.length_a   1.000
_cell.length_b   1.000
_cell.length_c   1.000
_cell.angle_alpha   90.00
_cell.angle_beta   90.00
_cell.angle_gamma   90.00
#
_symmetry.space_group_name_H-M   'P 1'
#
loop_
_entity.id
_entity.type
_entity.pdbx_description
1 polymer ?
#
loop_
_entity_poly.entity_id
_entity_poly.type
_entity_poly.pdbx_seq_one_letter_code
_entity_poly.pdbx_strand_id
1 'polypeptide(L)'
;MKFKIQSDVIDIQSVAPIQVIDWGVNLIQAPQMWSITKGEGIRVAILDTGIDATHPDLAANYKKGMNFTTNNFTDIMDRKGHGTHCAGIIAGCDNSIGIIGVAPKAELYIAKVLADDGSGLVEAIVKGIDWAISEQVDIISMSLGSSNDPGPVLHDAIKRAHEAGIIIVAATGNENTHVGWPASYDEVIAVGAINRNLDRATFSNFGSETDVAAPGVDIYSTYPVNRYAKLSGTSMATPMVAGVIALILAYYRDIGKKLTPDQIMQLIREHSVDLGEKGVDDMFGNGLVNVCELMKIS
;
A
#
# COMPACT_ATOMS: atom_id res chain seq x y z
N MET A 1 19.72 11.99 -1.96
CA MET A 1 18.39 12.52 -2.37
C MET A 1 17.38 12.17 -1.28
N LYS A 2 16.32 12.97 -1.07
CA LYS A 2 15.33 12.73 0.02
C LYS A 2 13.96 12.34 -0.55
N PHE A 3 13.42 11.24 -0.06
CA PHE A 3 12.03 10.82 -0.24
C PHE A 3 11.15 11.47 0.81
N LYS A 4 9.86 11.66 0.50
CA LYS A 4 8.88 12.22 1.46
C LYS A 4 7.50 11.59 1.30
N ILE A 5 6.75 11.61 2.40
CA ILE A 5 5.29 11.49 2.39
C ILE A 5 4.66 12.78 1.89
N GLN A 6 3.59 12.65 1.12
CA GLN A 6 2.83 13.77 0.57
C GLN A 6 1.32 13.56 0.75
N SER A 7 0.88 13.23 1.96
CA SER A 7 -0.54 13.04 2.30
C SER A 7 -1.04 14.13 3.24
N ASP A 8 -2.30 14.53 3.07
CA ASP A 8 -2.95 15.48 3.97
C ASP A 8 -3.76 14.74 5.03
N VAL A 9 -3.60 15.15 6.30
CA VAL A 9 -4.44 14.70 7.41
C VAL A 9 -5.66 15.61 7.49
N ILE A 10 -6.84 15.02 7.29
CA ILE A 10 -8.12 15.75 7.21
C ILE A 10 -8.80 15.81 8.58
N ASP A 11 -8.82 14.68 9.29
CA ASP A 11 -9.48 14.55 10.59
C ASP A 11 -8.77 13.47 11.43
N ILE A 12 -8.73 13.66 12.76
CA ILE A 12 -8.22 12.67 13.71
C ILE A 12 -9.23 12.48 14.84
N GLN A 13 -9.59 11.23 15.07
CA GLN A 13 -10.58 10.79 16.06
C GLN A 13 -9.90 10.03 17.19
N SER A 14 -10.22 10.39 18.43
CA SER A 14 -9.57 9.89 19.65
C SER A 14 -10.24 8.67 20.29
N VAL A 15 -11.40 8.25 19.78
CA VAL A 15 -12.14 7.09 20.29
C VAL A 15 -12.31 6.10 19.15
N ALA A 16 -12.01 4.82 19.41
CA ALA A 16 -12.28 3.75 18.46
C ALA A 16 -13.79 3.68 18.20
N PRO A 17 -14.25 3.87 16.95
CA PRO A 17 -15.65 3.70 16.64
C PRO A 17 -16.06 2.22 16.80
N ILE A 18 -17.36 1.96 16.78
CA ILE A 18 -17.87 0.65 16.36
C ILE A 18 -17.24 0.35 15.00
N GLN A 19 -16.80 -0.90 14.78
CA GLN A 19 -16.09 -1.26 13.56
C GLN A 19 -16.81 -0.82 12.29
N VAL A 20 -16.07 -0.19 11.38
CA VAL A 20 -16.56 0.27 10.08
C VAL A 20 -15.74 -0.30 8.93
N ILE A 21 -16.38 -0.47 7.78
CA ILE A 21 -15.70 -0.74 6.51
C ILE A 21 -15.60 0.58 5.78
N ASP A 22 -14.37 1.03 5.50
CA ASP A 22 -14.16 2.25 4.72
C ASP A 22 -14.78 2.14 3.32
N TRP A 23 -15.17 3.27 2.74
CA TRP A 23 -15.81 3.29 1.43
C TRP A 23 -14.93 2.74 0.32
N GLY A 24 -13.62 2.98 0.40
CA GLY A 24 -12.69 2.50 -0.61
C GLY A 24 -12.55 0.98 -0.55
N VAL A 25 -12.54 0.42 0.67
CA VAL A 25 -12.54 -1.04 0.90
C VAL A 25 -13.79 -1.68 0.29
N ASN A 26 -14.96 -1.05 0.43
CA ASN A 26 -16.19 -1.51 -0.23
C ASN A 26 -16.12 -1.39 -1.76
N LEU A 27 -15.64 -0.25 -2.28
CA LEU A 27 -15.60 0.03 -3.72
C LEU A 27 -14.74 -0.98 -4.49
N ILE A 28 -13.58 -1.37 -3.93
CA ILE A 28 -12.68 -2.36 -4.55
C ILE A 28 -13.15 -3.81 -4.34
N GLN A 29 -14.36 -3.99 -3.78
CA GLN A 29 -15.02 -5.27 -3.52
C GLN A 29 -14.29 -6.23 -2.56
N ALA A 30 -13.39 -5.72 -1.71
CA ALA A 30 -12.67 -6.54 -0.74
C ALA A 30 -13.58 -7.41 0.17
N PRO A 31 -14.73 -6.92 0.66
CA PRO A 31 -15.61 -7.72 1.51
C PRO A 31 -16.12 -9.02 0.89
N GLN A 32 -16.23 -9.09 -0.45
CA GLN A 32 -16.70 -10.29 -1.14
C GLN A 32 -15.68 -11.45 -1.04
N MET A 33 -14.41 -11.13 -0.83
CA MET A 33 -13.38 -12.15 -0.66
C MET A 33 -13.33 -12.71 0.76
N TRP A 34 -13.81 -11.99 1.77
CA TRP A 34 -13.60 -12.34 3.18
C TRP A 34 -14.28 -13.62 3.64
N SER A 35 -15.27 -14.14 2.89
CA SER A 35 -15.84 -15.47 3.10
C SER A 35 -14.98 -16.60 2.53
N ILE A 36 -14.03 -16.28 1.65
CA ILE A 36 -13.12 -17.20 0.97
C ILE A 36 -11.72 -17.12 1.62
N THR A 37 -11.17 -15.92 1.74
CA THR A 37 -9.89 -15.64 2.40
C THR A 37 -9.87 -14.20 2.94
N LYS A 38 -9.12 -13.98 4.01
CA LYS A 38 -8.85 -12.67 4.60
C LYS A 38 -7.37 -12.26 4.47
N GLY A 39 -6.60 -12.93 3.60
CA GLY A 39 -5.17 -12.66 3.39
C GLY A 39 -4.24 -13.53 4.24
N GLU A 40 -4.72 -14.65 4.78
CA GLU A 40 -3.98 -15.50 5.69
C GLU A 40 -2.61 -15.93 5.13
N GLY A 41 -1.57 -15.75 5.94
CA GLY A 41 -0.20 -16.18 5.64
C GLY A 41 0.53 -15.33 4.60
N ILE A 42 -0.10 -14.30 4.03
CA ILE A 42 0.57 -13.36 3.14
C ILE A 42 1.32 -12.32 3.95
N ARG A 43 2.61 -12.14 3.61
CA ARG A 43 3.50 -11.21 4.30
C ARG A 43 3.63 -9.92 3.51
N VAL A 44 3.30 -8.79 4.14
CA VAL A 44 3.34 -7.48 3.51
C VAL A 44 4.34 -6.59 4.25
N ALA A 45 5.44 -6.25 3.58
CA ALA A 45 6.38 -5.24 4.04
C ALA A 45 5.84 -3.84 3.74
N ILE A 46 5.70 -3.02 4.78
CA ILE A 46 5.36 -1.60 4.68
C ILE A 46 6.64 -0.80 4.92
N LEU A 47 7.12 -0.14 3.87
CA LEU A 47 8.28 0.75 3.92
C LEU A 47 7.81 2.18 4.13
N ASP A 48 7.78 2.64 5.38
CA ASP A 48 7.11 3.90 5.76
C ASP A 48 7.70 4.52 7.06
N THR A 49 6.91 5.27 7.84
CA THR A 49 7.32 5.96 9.08
C THR A 49 7.32 5.09 10.33
N GLY A 50 7.06 3.79 10.20
CA GLY A 50 6.94 2.85 11.31
C GLY A 50 5.49 2.44 11.55
N ILE A 51 5.22 1.90 12.73
CA ILE A 51 3.87 1.51 13.17
C ILE A 51 3.66 1.81 14.66
N ASP A 52 2.43 2.10 15.06
CA ASP A 52 1.99 1.83 16.43
C ASP A 52 1.66 0.33 16.59
N ALA A 53 2.69 -0.47 16.90
CA ALA A 53 2.55 -1.93 16.99
C ALA A 53 1.62 -2.39 18.12
N THR A 54 1.27 -1.49 19.05
CA THR A 54 0.34 -1.75 20.16
C THR A 54 -1.08 -1.31 19.87
N HIS A 55 -1.34 -0.70 18.70
CA HIS A 55 -2.67 -0.30 18.30
C HIS A 55 -3.60 -1.53 18.31
N PRO A 56 -4.76 -1.50 19.01
CA PRO A 56 -5.60 -2.67 19.24
C PRO A 56 -6.13 -3.28 17.94
N ASP A 57 -6.21 -2.46 16.89
CA ASP A 57 -6.67 -2.86 15.56
C ASP A 57 -5.56 -3.36 14.62
N LEU A 58 -4.29 -3.37 15.07
CA LEU A 58 -3.13 -3.83 14.28
C LEU A 58 -2.30 -4.89 14.98
N ALA A 59 -2.31 -4.91 16.32
CA ALA A 59 -1.37 -5.69 17.13
C ALA A 59 -1.37 -7.20 16.80
N ALA A 60 -2.51 -7.78 16.41
CA ALA A 60 -2.59 -9.20 16.05
C ALA A 60 -1.90 -9.52 14.70
N ASN A 61 -1.91 -8.56 13.78
CA ASN A 61 -1.37 -8.70 12.42
C ASN A 61 0.09 -8.26 12.32
N TYR A 62 0.57 -7.38 13.22
CA TYR A 62 2.00 -7.04 13.33
C TYR A 62 2.86 -8.26 13.68
N LYS A 63 3.89 -8.55 12.87
CA LYS A 63 4.81 -9.68 13.11
C LYS A 63 6.22 -9.24 13.44
N LYS A 64 6.79 -8.32 12.64
CA LYS A 64 8.19 -7.91 12.78
C LYS A 64 8.40 -6.52 12.24
N GLY A 65 9.37 -5.80 12.77
CA GLY A 65 9.78 -4.53 12.20
C GLY A 65 11.23 -4.20 12.51
N MET A 66 11.80 -3.32 11.68
CA MET A 66 13.14 -2.79 11.83
C MET A 66 13.20 -1.33 11.37
N ASN A 67 13.98 -0.51 12.08
CA ASN A 67 14.19 0.90 11.77
C ASN A 67 15.52 1.11 11.05
N PHE A 68 15.46 1.72 9.86
CA PHE A 68 16.61 2.03 9.01
C PHE A 68 16.96 3.52 8.96
N THR A 69 16.22 4.35 9.70
CA THR A 69 16.40 5.82 9.74
C THR A 69 17.44 6.26 10.77
N THR A 70 17.76 5.40 11.74
CA THR A 70 18.71 5.67 12.82
C THR A 70 19.54 4.40 13.11
N ASN A 71 20.48 4.49 14.04
CA ASN A 71 21.21 3.31 14.55
C ASN A 71 20.42 2.51 15.59
N ASN A 72 19.22 2.95 15.98
CA ASN A 72 18.34 2.22 16.89
C ASN A 72 17.35 1.36 16.08
N PHE A 73 17.80 0.19 15.64
CA PHE A 73 17.05 -0.70 14.75
C PHE A 73 15.72 -1.22 15.33
N THR A 74 15.52 -1.15 16.65
CA THR A 74 14.28 -1.63 17.30
C THR A 74 13.23 -0.54 17.48
N ASP A 75 13.59 0.74 17.31
CA ASP A 75 12.63 1.86 17.42
C ASP A 75 11.79 2.00 16.16
N ILE A 76 10.76 1.17 16.04
CA ILE A 76 9.80 1.17 14.94
C ILE A 76 8.56 2.03 15.21
N MET A 77 8.53 2.77 16.32
CA MET A 77 7.38 3.57 16.71
C MET A 77 7.08 4.64 15.65
N ASP A 78 5.82 4.69 15.23
CA ASP A 78 5.36 5.71 14.30
C ASP A 78 5.02 7.00 15.03
N ARG A 79 5.89 8.00 14.89
CA ARG A 79 5.67 9.35 15.43
C ARG A 79 5.04 10.30 14.43
N LYS A 80 4.90 9.88 13.16
CA LYS A 80 4.28 10.68 12.09
C LYS A 80 2.83 10.29 11.85
N GLY A 81 2.52 9.01 12.02
CA GLY A 81 1.20 8.40 11.90
C GLY A 81 0.84 7.85 10.52
N HIS A 82 1.65 8.13 9.52
CA HIS A 82 1.39 7.72 8.14
C HIS A 82 1.53 6.21 7.94
N GLY A 83 2.62 5.61 8.41
CA GLY A 83 2.84 4.17 8.32
C GLY A 83 1.79 3.35 9.08
N THR A 84 1.34 3.83 10.24
CA THR A 84 0.23 3.23 10.99
C THR A 84 -1.06 3.27 10.18
N HIS A 85 -1.36 4.40 9.52
CA HIS A 85 -2.54 4.55 8.66
C HIS A 85 -2.51 3.61 7.46
N CYS A 86 -1.38 3.54 6.76
CA CYS A 86 -1.16 2.57 5.68
C CYS A 86 -1.32 1.12 6.16
N ALA A 87 -0.79 0.78 7.33
CA ALA A 87 -0.93 -0.54 7.93
C ALA A 87 -2.39 -0.93 8.20
N GLY A 88 -3.22 0.01 8.67
CA GLY A 88 -4.66 -0.23 8.85
C GLY A 88 -5.39 -0.46 7.54
N ILE A 89 -5.05 0.27 6.48
CA ILE A 89 -5.68 0.08 5.16
C ILE A 89 -5.43 -1.35 4.66
N ILE A 90 -4.20 -1.87 4.84
CA ILE A 90 -3.86 -3.23 4.43
C ILE A 90 -4.54 -4.25 5.34
N ALA A 91 -4.32 -4.18 6.66
CA ALA A 91 -4.64 -5.27 7.58
C ALA A 91 -5.17 -4.81 8.94
N GLY A 92 -6.01 -3.78 8.99
CA GLY A 92 -6.86 -3.52 10.16
C GLY A 92 -7.70 -4.75 10.50
N CYS A 93 -7.71 -5.15 11.77
CA CYS A 93 -8.28 -6.42 12.21
C CYS A 93 -9.81 -6.41 12.12
N ASP A 94 -10.42 -7.54 11.75
CA ASP A 94 -11.86 -7.76 11.92
C ASP A 94 -12.16 -8.19 13.38
N ASN A 95 -12.45 -7.24 14.27
CA ASN A 95 -12.42 -7.41 15.73
C ASN A 95 -13.50 -6.59 16.49
N SER A 96 -14.53 -6.09 15.80
CA SER A 96 -15.63 -5.27 16.34
C SER A 96 -15.30 -3.85 16.81
N ILE A 97 -14.05 -3.37 16.66
CA ILE A 97 -13.68 -1.96 16.86
C ILE A 97 -13.07 -1.37 15.58
N GLY A 98 -12.97 -0.04 15.52
CA GLY A 98 -12.08 0.59 14.54
C GLY A 98 -12.50 0.38 13.08
N ILE A 99 -11.59 -0.17 12.28
CA ILE A 99 -11.76 -0.38 10.84
C ILE A 99 -11.46 -1.83 10.45
N ILE A 100 -11.92 -2.27 9.28
CA ILE A 100 -11.46 -3.52 8.67
C ILE A 100 -10.57 -3.16 7.47
N GLY A 101 -9.33 -3.64 7.47
CA GLY A 101 -8.42 -3.51 6.34
C GLY A 101 -8.84 -4.38 5.16
N VAL A 102 -8.23 -4.16 4.00
CA VAL A 102 -8.54 -4.92 2.78
C VAL A 102 -8.27 -6.43 2.96
N ALA A 103 -7.13 -6.79 3.57
CA ALA A 103 -6.70 -8.14 3.89
C ALA A 103 -6.50 -8.29 5.41
N PRO A 104 -7.59 -8.41 6.20
CA PRO A 104 -7.57 -8.22 7.65
C PRO A 104 -6.86 -9.35 8.44
N LYS A 105 -6.27 -10.33 7.76
CA LYS A 105 -5.39 -11.36 8.34
C LYS A 105 -4.02 -11.48 7.64
N ALA A 106 -3.66 -10.52 6.80
CA ALA A 106 -2.30 -10.43 6.28
C ALA A 106 -1.31 -10.11 7.42
N GLU A 107 -0.09 -10.59 7.27
CA GLU A 107 1.00 -10.40 8.23
C GLU A 107 1.77 -9.13 7.90
N LEU A 108 1.85 -8.20 8.86
CA LEU A 108 2.50 -6.91 8.68
C LEU A 108 3.97 -6.97 9.11
N TYR A 109 4.85 -6.62 8.16
CA TYR A 109 6.29 -6.46 8.33
C TYR A 109 6.65 -4.98 8.15
N ILE A 110 7.27 -4.36 9.14
CA ILE A 110 7.42 -2.90 9.16
C ILE A 110 8.88 -2.49 8.97
N ALA A 111 9.20 -1.91 7.83
CA ALA A 111 10.48 -1.27 7.60
C ALA A 111 10.31 0.25 7.78
N LYS A 112 10.73 0.78 8.92
CA LYS A 112 10.76 2.24 9.13
C LYS A 112 11.92 2.82 8.33
N VAL A 113 11.62 3.35 7.15
CA VAL A 113 12.58 3.97 6.22
C VAL A 113 12.42 5.48 6.14
N LEU A 114 11.33 6.01 6.70
CA LEU A 114 11.05 7.44 6.84
C LEU A 114 11.16 7.87 8.31
N ALA A 115 11.90 8.95 8.54
CA ALA A 115 12.08 9.56 9.85
C ALA A 115 10.77 10.20 10.35
N ASP A 116 10.80 10.73 11.56
CA ASP A 116 9.60 11.27 12.23
C ASP A 116 9.05 12.55 11.56
N ASP A 117 9.83 13.18 10.69
CA ASP A 117 9.39 14.28 9.81
C ASP A 117 8.72 13.79 8.51
N GLY A 118 8.66 12.47 8.28
CA GLY A 118 8.13 11.84 7.08
C GLY A 118 9.10 11.84 5.90
N SER A 119 10.38 12.16 6.11
CA SER A 119 11.42 12.12 5.07
C SER A 119 12.36 10.94 5.22
N GLY A 120 12.87 10.42 4.10
CA GLY A 120 13.76 9.26 4.05
C GLY A 120 14.94 9.47 3.13
N LEU A 121 16.02 8.75 3.41
CA LEU A 121 17.20 8.67 2.55
C LEU A 121 17.10 7.42 1.66
N VAL A 122 17.65 7.50 0.45
CA VAL A 122 17.69 6.36 -0.49
C VAL A 122 18.32 5.13 0.16
N GLU A 123 19.38 5.34 0.94
CA GLU A 123 20.11 4.28 1.64
C GLU A 123 19.23 3.56 2.68
N ALA A 124 18.32 4.27 3.35
CA ALA A 124 17.38 3.66 4.29
C ALA A 124 16.32 2.82 3.56
N ILE A 125 15.82 3.31 2.43
CA ILE A 125 14.84 2.61 1.59
C ILE A 125 15.46 1.32 1.02
N VAL A 126 16.67 1.41 0.45
CA VAL A 126 17.40 0.25 -0.08
C VAL A 126 17.62 -0.82 0.99
N LYS A 127 18.06 -0.42 2.20
CA LYS A 127 18.19 -1.34 3.34
C LYS A 127 16.85 -1.96 3.75
N GLY A 128 15.77 -1.18 3.70
CA GLY A 128 14.42 -1.68 3.96
C GLY A 128 13.96 -2.72 2.94
N ILE A 129 14.27 -2.52 1.65
CA ILE A 129 14.00 -3.47 0.57
C ILE A 129 14.81 -4.75 0.78
N ASP A 130 16.13 -4.63 1.01
CA ASP A 130 16.99 -5.80 1.25
C ASP A 130 16.55 -6.59 2.50
N TRP A 131 16.10 -5.89 3.56
CA TRP A 131 15.51 -6.53 4.72
C TRP A 131 14.21 -7.27 4.38
N ALA A 132 13.29 -6.64 3.63
CA ALA A 132 12.05 -7.27 3.19
C ALA A 132 12.31 -8.55 2.37
N ILE A 133 13.31 -8.53 1.49
CA ILE A 133 13.80 -9.72 0.77
C ILE A 133 14.25 -10.80 1.75
N SER A 134 15.05 -10.44 2.75
CA SER A 134 15.55 -11.40 3.75
C SER A 134 14.44 -12.03 4.62
N GLU A 135 13.36 -11.28 4.86
CA GLU A 135 12.16 -11.79 5.55
C GLU A 135 11.24 -12.62 4.65
N GLN A 136 11.58 -12.73 3.35
CA GLN A 136 10.79 -13.45 2.34
C GLN A 136 9.34 -12.97 2.35
N VAL A 137 9.14 -11.65 2.32
CA VAL A 137 7.79 -11.10 2.19
C VAL A 137 7.24 -11.36 0.80
N ASP A 138 5.91 -11.34 0.67
CA ASP A 138 5.23 -11.51 -0.61
C ASP A 138 5.06 -10.17 -1.34
N ILE A 139 4.86 -9.10 -0.57
CA ILE A 139 4.54 -7.76 -1.08
C ILE A 139 5.39 -6.71 -0.37
N ILE A 140 5.90 -5.72 -1.12
CA ILE A 140 6.46 -4.46 -0.62
C ILE A 140 5.52 -3.32 -1.01
N SER A 141 5.01 -2.59 -0.02
CA SER A 141 4.17 -1.40 -0.20
C SER A 141 4.93 -0.14 0.19
N MET A 142 5.06 0.80 -0.74
CA MET A 142 5.81 2.06 -0.59
C MET A 142 4.92 3.28 -0.86
N SER A 143 4.33 3.81 0.20
CA SER A 143 3.53 5.04 0.16
C SER A 143 4.42 6.30 0.28
N LEU A 144 5.46 6.36 -0.53
CA LEU A 144 6.51 7.38 -0.54
C LEU A 144 6.98 7.67 -1.97
N GLY A 145 7.59 8.83 -2.19
CA GLY A 145 8.11 9.17 -3.50
C GLY A 145 9.17 10.26 -3.53
N SER A 146 9.77 10.41 -4.71
CA SER A 146 10.67 11.50 -5.08
C SER A 146 10.32 11.96 -6.50
N SER A 147 10.27 13.27 -6.73
CA SER A 147 10.08 13.87 -8.06
C SER A 147 11.36 13.86 -8.90
N ASN A 148 12.50 13.48 -8.31
CA ASN A 148 13.78 13.37 -9.00
C ASN A 148 14.22 11.89 -9.02
N ASP A 149 14.85 11.48 -10.12
CA ASP A 149 15.41 10.15 -10.27
C ASP A 149 16.45 9.88 -9.15
N PRO A 150 16.22 8.88 -8.29
CA PRO A 150 17.09 8.55 -7.16
C PRO A 150 18.39 7.84 -7.57
N GLY A 151 18.56 7.55 -8.87
CA GLY A 151 19.74 6.90 -9.42
C GLY A 151 19.67 5.36 -9.34
N PRO A 152 20.69 4.67 -9.88
CA PRO A 152 20.63 3.23 -10.13
C PRO A 152 20.56 2.38 -8.86
N VAL A 153 21.07 2.89 -7.73
CA VAL A 153 21.16 2.10 -6.48
C VAL A 153 19.77 1.68 -5.97
N LEU A 154 18.76 2.53 -6.11
CA LEU A 154 17.39 2.16 -5.74
C LEU A 154 16.78 1.21 -6.78
N HIS A 155 16.97 1.49 -8.07
CA HIS A 155 16.45 0.60 -9.13
C HIS A 155 17.01 -0.82 -9.03
N ASP A 156 18.31 -0.96 -8.75
CA ASP A 156 18.96 -2.25 -8.54
C ASP A 156 18.35 -3.00 -7.34
N ALA A 157 17.95 -2.30 -6.28
CA ALA A 157 17.28 -2.91 -5.13
C ALA A 157 15.86 -3.38 -5.48
N ILE A 158 15.12 -2.57 -6.24
CA ILE A 158 13.79 -2.91 -6.76
C ILE A 158 13.87 -4.15 -7.65
N LYS A 159 14.85 -4.22 -8.56
CA LYS A 159 15.11 -5.41 -9.39
C LYS A 159 15.40 -6.66 -8.57
N ARG A 160 16.25 -6.56 -7.55
CA ARG A 160 16.51 -7.69 -6.63
C ARG A 160 15.23 -8.19 -5.95
N ALA A 161 14.36 -7.30 -5.51
CA ALA A 161 13.08 -7.69 -4.90
C ALA A 161 12.14 -8.35 -5.91
N HIS A 162 12.04 -7.80 -7.12
CA HIS A 162 11.24 -8.36 -8.20
C HIS A 162 11.74 -9.76 -8.61
N GLU A 163 13.06 -9.93 -8.80
CA GLU A 163 13.70 -11.22 -9.11
C GLU A 163 13.53 -12.26 -7.99
N ALA A 164 13.41 -11.82 -6.73
CA ALA A 164 13.06 -12.67 -5.60
C ALA A 164 11.57 -13.09 -5.61
N GLY A 165 10.77 -12.60 -6.57
CA GLY A 165 9.34 -12.89 -6.72
C GLY A 165 8.45 -12.05 -5.81
N ILE A 166 8.94 -10.91 -5.30
CA ILE A 166 8.20 -10.00 -4.43
C ILE A 166 7.47 -8.98 -5.30
N ILE A 167 6.18 -8.79 -5.02
CA ILE A 167 5.37 -7.78 -5.70
C ILE A 167 5.61 -6.43 -5.06
N ILE A 168 5.84 -5.40 -5.87
CA ILE A 168 6.20 -4.07 -5.39
C ILE A 168 5.12 -3.09 -5.84
N VAL A 169 4.61 -2.30 -4.90
CA VAL A 169 3.54 -1.33 -5.13
C VAL A 169 3.99 0.03 -4.59
N ALA A 170 3.85 1.10 -5.36
CA ALA A 170 4.25 2.44 -4.94
C ALA A 170 3.27 3.53 -5.37
N ALA A 171 3.22 4.61 -4.59
CA ALA A 171 2.41 5.79 -4.86
C ALA A 171 2.99 6.62 -6.03
N THR A 172 2.15 7.09 -6.95
CA THR A 172 2.61 7.93 -8.08
C THR A 172 3.10 9.31 -7.65
N GLY A 173 2.63 9.82 -6.50
CA GLY A 173 2.91 11.16 -5.96
C GLY A 173 1.68 12.08 -5.98
N ASN A 174 1.79 13.29 -5.39
CA ASN A 174 0.64 14.14 -5.07
C ASN A 174 0.79 15.60 -5.52
N GLU A 175 1.52 15.85 -6.61
CA GLU A 175 1.79 17.18 -7.15
C GLU A 175 1.05 17.49 -8.45
N ASN A 176 0.16 16.59 -8.89
CA ASN A 176 -0.57 16.68 -10.15
C ASN A 176 0.38 16.86 -11.36
N THR A 177 1.43 16.04 -11.40
CA THR A 177 2.46 16.04 -12.43
C THR A 177 2.79 14.61 -12.87
N HIS A 178 3.92 14.40 -13.56
CA HIS A 178 4.44 13.09 -13.93
C HIS A 178 4.59 12.16 -12.70
N VAL A 179 4.49 10.85 -12.94
CA VAL A 179 4.77 9.81 -11.95
C VAL A 179 6.18 9.99 -11.37
N GLY A 180 6.31 9.86 -10.05
CA GLY A 180 7.58 9.91 -9.34
C GLY A 180 8.19 8.53 -9.07
N TRP A 181 9.42 8.51 -8.56
CA TRP A 181 10.12 7.29 -8.21
C TRP A 181 9.78 6.84 -6.77
N PRO A 182 9.73 5.53 -6.48
CA PRO A 182 10.07 4.41 -7.36
C PRO A 182 8.90 3.92 -8.24
N ALA A 183 7.73 4.57 -8.19
CA ALA A 183 6.56 4.15 -8.97
C ALA A 183 6.82 4.16 -10.49
N SER A 184 7.69 5.04 -11.00
CA SER A 184 8.07 5.07 -12.42
C SER A 184 8.93 3.90 -12.91
N TYR A 185 9.31 2.93 -12.06
CA TYR A 185 10.10 1.77 -12.50
C TYR A 185 9.19 0.65 -13.01
N ASP A 186 9.54 0.03 -14.13
CA ASP A 186 8.76 -1.04 -14.79
C ASP A 186 8.43 -2.24 -13.86
N GLU A 187 9.28 -2.52 -12.87
CA GLU A 187 9.09 -3.61 -11.90
C GLU A 187 8.11 -3.27 -10.77
N VAL A 188 7.61 -2.03 -10.70
CA VAL A 188 6.77 -1.50 -9.64
C VAL A 188 5.37 -1.20 -10.17
N ILE A 189 4.36 -1.65 -9.45
CA ILE A 189 2.96 -1.29 -9.72
C ILE A 189 2.73 0.14 -9.24
N ALA A 190 2.58 1.07 -10.19
CA ALA A 190 2.35 2.49 -9.90
C ALA A 190 0.86 2.77 -9.62
N VAL A 191 0.56 3.33 -8.45
CA VAL A 191 -0.82 3.50 -7.97
C VAL A 191 -1.24 4.97 -7.90
N GLY A 192 -2.20 5.32 -8.75
CA GLY A 192 -2.91 6.61 -8.72
C GLY A 192 -4.08 6.64 -7.73
N ALA A 193 -4.57 7.84 -7.41
CA ALA A 193 -5.66 8.04 -6.47
C ALA A 193 -6.96 8.49 -7.14
N ILE A 194 -8.09 7.92 -6.70
CA ILE A 194 -9.44 8.39 -7.05
C ILE A 194 -10.23 8.83 -5.81
N ASN A 195 -11.28 9.61 -6.05
CA ASN A 195 -12.27 10.00 -5.05
C ASN A 195 -13.55 9.13 -5.13
N ARG A 196 -14.54 9.43 -4.28
CA ARG A 196 -15.83 8.71 -4.21
C ARG A 196 -16.69 8.79 -5.46
N ASN A 197 -16.45 9.78 -6.32
CA ASN A 197 -17.16 9.94 -7.59
C ASN A 197 -16.46 9.20 -8.75
N LEU A 198 -15.39 8.44 -8.46
CA LEU A 198 -14.53 7.78 -9.44
C LEU A 198 -13.72 8.75 -10.31
N ASP A 199 -13.60 10.01 -9.92
CA ASP A 199 -12.71 10.96 -10.57
C ASP A 199 -11.27 10.78 -10.05
N ARG A 200 -10.28 11.02 -10.91
CA ARG A 200 -8.88 11.15 -10.48
C ARG A 200 -8.79 12.25 -9.42
N ALA A 201 -8.15 11.95 -8.29
CA ALA A 201 -7.89 12.94 -7.27
C ALA A 201 -7.05 14.07 -7.86
N THR A 202 -7.42 15.33 -7.58
CA THR A 202 -6.80 16.51 -8.23
C THR A 202 -5.30 16.63 -7.97
N PHE A 203 -4.80 16.00 -6.91
CA PHE A 203 -3.38 15.95 -6.57
C PHE A 203 -2.63 14.77 -7.23
N SER A 204 -3.31 13.72 -7.67
CA SER A 204 -2.65 12.47 -8.09
C SER A 204 -1.70 12.72 -9.26
N ASN A 205 -0.44 12.30 -9.14
CA ASN A 205 0.41 12.26 -10.33
C ASN A 205 -0.14 11.24 -11.34
N PHE A 206 0.19 11.49 -12.60
CA PHE A 206 -0.36 10.81 -13.77
C PHE A 206 0.73 10.67 -14.84
N GLY A 207 0.52 9.78 -15.81
CA GLY A 207 1.47 9.46 -16.86
C GLY A 207 1.36 8.00 -17.29
N SER A 208 2.00 7.67 -18.40
CA SER A 208 1.99 6.34 -19.02
C SER A 208 2.50 5.22 -18.10
N GLU A 209 3.26 5.58 -17.08
CA GLU A 209 3.78 4.69 -16.04
C GLU A 209 2.72 4.31 -15.00
N THR A 210 1.54 4.95 -14.99
CA THR A 210 0.46 4.60 -14.06
C THR A 210 -0.15 3.25 -14.44
N ASP A 211 -0.08 2.26 -13.54
CA ASP A 211 -0.65 0.93 -13.81
C ASP A 211 -2.12 0.85 -13.42
N VAL A 212 -2.49 1.42 -12.28
CA VAL A 212 -3.82 1.24 -11.70
C VAL A 212 -4.19 2.39 -10.76
N ALA A 213 -5.48 2.64 -10.64
CA ALA A 213 -6.04 3.59 -9.70
C ALA A 213 -6.75 2.90 -8.53
N ALA A 214 -6.68 3.49 -7.35
CA ALA A 214 -7.41 3.03 -6.18
C ALA A 214 -7.91 4.20 -5.31
N PRO A 215 -8.87 3.97 -4.41
CA PRO A 215 -9.39 5.01 -3.53
C PRO A 215 -8.28 5.68 -2.70
N GLY A 216 -8.15 6.99 -2.81
CA GLY A 216 -7.09 7.76 -2.13
C GLY A 216 -7.54 9.07 -1.51
N VAL A 217 -8.85 9.36 -1.48
CA VAL A 217 -9.40 10.61 -0.92
C VAL A 217 -10.32 10.30 0.25
N ASP A 218 -10.14 11.00 1.38
CA ASP A 218 -10.93 10.82 2.61
C ASP A 218 -10.94 9.37 3.11
N ILE A 219 -9.79 8.69 3.09
CA ILE A 219 -9.65 7.30 3.50
C ILE A 219 -9.50 7.22 5.02
N TYR A 220 -10.43 6.54 5.68
CA TYR A 220 -10.43 6.36 7.12
C TYR A 220 -9.64 5.10 7.52
N SER A 221 -8.66 5.27 8.40
CA SER A 221 -7.82 4.16 8.88
C SER A 221 -7.26 4.45 10.29
N THR A 222 -6.49 3.51 10.82
CA THR A 222 -5.80 3.59 12.11
C THR A 222 -4.78 4.73 12.16
N TYR A 223 -4.46 5.20 13.37
CA TYR A 223 -3.51 6.29 13.60
C TYR A 223 -2.89 6.13 15.00
N PRO A 224 -1.65 6.59 15.25
CA PRO A 224 -0.96 6.30 16.51
C PRO A 224 -1.71 6.78 17.76
N VAL A 225 -1.44 6.07 18.85
CA VAL A 225 -2.01 6.29 20.18
C VAL A 225 -3.50 5.89 20.23
N ASN A 226 -3.82 4.73 19.65
CA ASN A 226 -5.18 4.17 19.58
C ASN A 226 -6.21 5.09 18.92
N ARG A 227 -5.79 5.85 17.90
CA ARG A 227 -6.62 6.83 17.19
C ARG A 227 -6.94 6.33 15.79
N TYR A 228 -7.83 7.06 15.13
CA TYR A 228 -8.17 6.85 13.72
C TYR A 228 -8.15 8.19 13.00
N ALA A 229 -7.87 8.19 11.71
CA ALA A 229 -7.76 9.43 10.94
C ALA A 229 -8.26 9.27 9.51
N LYS A 230 -8.75 10.37 8.93
CA LYS A 230 -9.00 10.47 7.48
C LYS A 230 -7.82 11.15 6.82
N LEU A 231 -7.21 10.49 5.85
CA LEU A 231 -6.12 11.05 5.05
C LEU A 231 -6.46 11.00 3.56
N SER A 232 -5.83 11.90 2.80
CA SER A 232 -5.90 11.94 1.33
C SER A 232 -4.49 11.92 0.72
N GLY A 233 -4.29 11.08 -0.29
CA GLY A 233 -3.06 10.94 -1.04
C GLY A 233 -3.02 9.63 -1.85
N THR A 234 -2.19 9.57 -2.89
CA THR A 234 -1.80 8.30 -3.56
C THR A 234 -1.21 7.30 -2.56
N SER A 235 -0.61 7.80 -1.47
CA SER A 235 -0.21 7.03 -0.30
C SER A 235 -1.30 6.19 0.35
N MET A 236 -2.58 6.57 0.25
CA MET A 236 -3.70 5.79 0.77
C MET A 236 -4.23 4.79 -0.27
N ALA A 237 -4.07 5.10 -1.56
CA ALA A 237 -4.44 4.22 -2.66
C ALA A 237 -3.50 3.00 -2.77
N THR A 238 -2.19 3.22 -2.61
CA THR A 238 -1.15 2.18 -2.64
C THR A 238 -1.41 0.99 -1.69
N PRO A 239 -1.70 1.18 -0.38
CA PRO A 239 -2.01 0.07 0.52
C PRO A 239 -3.32 -0.63 0.19
N MET A 240 -4.28 0.02 -0.49
CA MET A 240 -5.48 -0.69 -0.97
C MET A 240 -5.12 -1.72 -2.03
N VAL A 241 -4.27 -1.35 -3.00
CA VAL A 241 -3.77 -2.26 -4.03
C VAL A 241 -2.95 -3.39 -3.40
N ALA A 242 -2.05 -3.07 -2.46
CA ALA A 242 -1.29 -4.09 -1.73
C ALA A 242 -2.20 -5.09 -0.98
N GLY A 243 -3.27 -4.60 -0.35
CA GLY A 243 -4.27 -5.45 0.29
C GLY A 243 -5.06 -6.33 -0.69
N VAL A 244 -5.46 -5.80 -1.85
CA VAL A 244 -6.13 -6.59 -2.89
C VAL A 244 -5.21 -7.71 -3.38
N ILE A 245 -3.94 -7.40 -3.66
CA ILE A 245 -2.95 -8.38 -4.06
C ILE A 245 -2.76 -9.43 -2.95
N ALA A 246 -2.78 -9.05 -1.68
CA ALA A 246 -2.69 -10.00 -0.58
C ALA A 246 -3.88 -10.98 -0.55
N LEU A 247 -5.11 -10.53 -0.80
CA LEU A 247 -6.26 -11.44 -0.93
C LEU A 247 -6.10 -12.42 -2.11
N ILE A 248 -5.63 -11.92 -3.26
CA ILE A 248 -5.39 -12.72 -4.46
C ILE A 248 -4.34 -13.80 -4.17
N LEU A 249 -3.19 -13.41 -3.62
CA LEU A 249 -2.10 -14.35 -3.30
C LEU A 249 -2.52 -15.40 -2.27
N ALA A 250 -3.29 -15.01 -1.24
CA ALA A 250 -3.78 -15.94 -0.23
C ALA A 250 -4.68 -17.02 -0.85
N TYR A 251 -5.63 -16.60 -1.69
CA TYR A 251 -6.50 -17.52 -2.41
C TYR A 251 -5.71 -18.50 -3.30
N TYR A 252 -4.79 -17.98 -4.13
CA TYR A 252 -4.03 -18.84 -5.03
C TYR A 252 -3.14 -19.82 -4.26
N ARG A 253 -2.56 -19.39 -3.13
CA ARG A 253 -1.76 -20.25 -2.26
C ARG A 253 -2.58 -21.39 -1.65
N ASP A 254 -3.80 -21.11 -1.20
CA ASP A 254 -4.71 -22.14 -0.65
C ASP A 254 -5.01 -23.26 -1.65
N ILE A 255 -5.13 -22.92 -2.93
CA ILE A 255 -5.30 -23.90 -4.02
C ILE A 255 -3.97 -24.42 -4.60
N GLY A 256 -2.85 -24.23 -3.90
CA GLY A 256 -1.54 -24.78 -4.25
C GLY A 256 -0.83 -24.11 -5.42
N LYS A 257 -1.19 -22.87 -5.76
CA LYS A 257 -0.57 -22.07 -6.82
C LYS A 257 0.20 -20.88 -6.24
N LYS A 258 1.30 -20.50 -6.90
CA LYS A 258 2.06 -19.30 -6.58
C LYS A 258 2.07 -18.40 -7.81
N LEU A 259 1.57 -17.18 -7.67
CA LEU A 259 1.64 -16.17 -8.73
C LEU A 259 2.98 -15.43 -8.67
N THR A 260 3.50 -15.05 -9.83
CA THR A 260 4.68 -14.19 -9.96
C THR A 260 4.29 -12.71 -10.00
N PRO A 261 5.23 -11.78 -9.77
CA PRO A 261 4.98 -10.34 -9.96
C PRO A 261 4.38 -10.00 -11.33
N ASP A 262 4.95 -10.56 -12.41
CA ASP A 262 4.46 -10.34 -13.78
C ASP A 262 3.02 -10.82 -13.98
N GLN A 263 2.65 -11.94 -13.36
CA GLN A 263 1.28 -12.46 -13.45
C GLN A 263 0.29 -11.54 -12.72
N ILE A 264 0.68 -10.93 -11.59
CA ILE A 264 -0.15 -9.94 -10.91
C ILE A 264 -0.30 -8.68 -11.75
N MET A 265 0.79 -8.17 -12.32
CA MET A 265 0.74 -7.03 -13.25
C MET A 265 -0.15 -7.33 -14.47
N GLN A 266 -0.09 -8.55 -15.00
CA GLN A 266 -0.95 -8.97 -16.09
C GLN A 266 -2.43 -8.98 -15.69
N LEU A 267 -2.77 -9.50 -14.50
CA LEU A 267 -4.15 -9.45 -13.99
C LEU A 267 -4.64 -8.01 -13.90
N ILE A 268 -3.83 -7.10 -13.34
CA ILE A 268 -4.16 -5.67 -13.25
C ILE A 268 -4.40 -5.07 -14.63
N ARG A 269 -3.53 -5.35 -15.61
CA ARG A 269 -3.66 -4.84 -16.98
C ARG A 269 -4.91 -5.34 -17.70
N GLU A 270 -5.27 -6.60 -17.50
CA GLU A 270 -6.36 -7.21 -18.26
C GLU A 270 -7.73 -7.04 -17.61
N HIS A 271 -7.80 -6.85 -16.30
CA HIS A 271 -9.05 -7.03 -15.53
C HIS A 271 -9.37 -5.89 -14.55
N SER A 272 -8.60 -4.80 -14.54
CA SER A 272 -9.01 -3.58 -13.83
C SER A 272 -10.29 -3.00 -14.46
N VAL A 273 -11.10 -2.33 -13.64
CA VAL A 273 -12.34 -1.68 -14.12
C VAL A 273 -11.97 -0.39 -14.84
N ASP A 274 -12.09 -0.40 -16.16
CA ASP A 274 -11.79 0.74 -17.02
C ASP A 274 -12.50 2.02 -16.55
N LEU A 275 -11.75 3.11 -16.40
CA LEU A 275 -12.21 4.43 -15.97
C LEU A 275 -11.65 5.47 -16.93
N GLY A 276 -12.39 6.57 -17.16
CA GLY A 276 -11.90 7.65 -17.99
C GLY A 276 -12.09 7.37 -19.49
N GLU A 277 -11.00 7.48 -20.26
CA GLU A 277 -11.06 7.12 -21.68
C GLU A 277 -11.10 5.60 -21.83
N LYS A 278 -11.60 5.10 -22.96
CA LYS A 278 -11.70 3.65 -23.15
C LYS A 278 -10.31 3.03 -23.31
N GLY A 279 -9.96 2.10 -22.41
CA GLY A 279 -8.68 1.41 -22.40
C GLY A 279 -7.63 2.16 -21.59
N VAL A 280 -6.36 1.70 -21.67
CA VAL A 280 -5.29 2.29 -20.87
C VAL A 280 -5.13 3.78 -21.14
N ASP A 281 -5.09 4.58 -20.07
CA ASP A 281 -4.87 6.03 -20.14
C ASP A 281 -3.91 6.52 -19.05
N ASP A 282 -3.34 7.71 -19.25
CA ASP A 282 -2.34 8.27 -18.34
C ASP A 282 -2.92 8.65 -16.97
N MET A 283 -4.24 8.76 -16.82
CA MET A 283 -4.93 9.30 -15.65
C MET A 283 -5.30 8.21 -14.64
N PHE A 284 -5.71 7.04 -15.14
CA PHE A 284 -6.16 5.90 -14.34
C PHE A 284 -5.35 4.62 -14.60
N GLY A 285 -4.41 4.64 -15.55
CA GLY A 285 -3.70 3.44 -15.98
C GLY A 285 -4.67 2.46 -16.62
N ASN A 286 -4.74 1.24 -16.10
CA ASN A 286 -5.70 0.24 -16.55
C ASN A 286 -7.08 0.39 -15.87
N GLY A 287 -7.28 1.42 -15.05
CA GLY A 287 -8.54 1.71 -14.37
C GLY A 287 -8.50 1.41 -12.87
N LEU A 288 -9.66 1.15 -12.28
CA LEU A 288 -9.83 0.89 -10.85
C LEU A 288 -9.49 -0.56 -10.48
N VAL A 289 -8.65 -0.73 -9.46
CA VAL A 289 -8.42 -2.02 -8.82
C VAL A 289 -9.73 -2.58 -8.23
N ASN A 290 -10.08 -3.80 -8.60
CA ASN A 290 -11.27 -4.48 -8.08
C ASN A 290 -11.01 -5.97 -7.93
N VAL A 291 -11.06 -6.50 -6.70
CA VAL A 291 -10.63 -7.88 -6.45
C VAL A 291 -11.52 -8.91 -7.16
N CYS A 292 -12.82 -8.66 -7.29
CA CYS A 292 -13.74 -9.56 -7.97
C CYS A 292 -13.47 -9.62 -9.47
N GLU A 293 -13.21 -8.47 -10.09
CA GLU A 293 -12.88 -8.40 -11.53
C GLU A 293 -11.53 -9.04 -11.82
N LEU A 294 -10.50 -8.72 -11.03
CA LEU A 294 -9.16 -9.32 -11.16
C LEU A 294 -9.20 -10.86 -11.05
N MET A 295 -10.07 -11.37 -10.19
CA MET A 295 -10.25 -12.80 -9.95
C MET A 295 -11.32 -13.46 -10.84
N LYS A 296 -12.08 -12.68 -11.61
CA LYS A 296 -13.29 -13.10 -12.34
C LYS A 296 -14.29 -13.86 -11.46
N ILE A 297 -14.49 -13.37 -10.24
CA ILE A 297 -15.47 -13.90 -9.28
C ILE A 297 -16.76 -13.09 -9.42
N SER A 298 -17.83 -13.75 -9.83
CA SER A 298 -19.19 -13.21 -9.97
C SER A 298 -20.05 -13.40 -8.74
#